data_AF-A0A410UV47-F1
#
_entry.id   AF-A0A410UV47-F1
#
_cell.length_a   1.000
_cell.length_b   1.000
_cell.length_c   1.000
_cell.angle_alpha   90.00
_cell.angle_beta   90.00
_cell.angle_gamma   90.00
#
_symmetry.space_group_name_H-M   'P 1'
#
loop_
_entity.id
_entity.type
_entity.pdbx_description
1 polymer ?
#
loop_
_entity_poly.entity_id
_entity_poly.type
_entity_poly.pdbx_seq_one_letter_code
_entity_poly.pdbx_strand_id
1 'polypeptide(L)' 'MAKVIALHPKHPERICWGCDKYCPAHSLACGNGSERAMHPVELFGEDWLEWSMDGPARSKQSEK' A
#
# COMPACT_ATOMS: atom_id res chain seq x y z
N MET A 1 -15.10 -0.60 9.22
CA MET A 1 -14.77 -1.76 8.36
C MET A 1 -13.30 -1.65 8.00
N ALA A 2 -12.50 -2.70 8.22
CA ALA A 2 -11.09 -2.68 7.86
C ALA A 2 -10.97 -2.72 6.33
N LYS A 3 -10.48 -1.64 5.74
CA LYS A 3 -10.26 -1.57 4.30
C LYS A 3 -9.06 -2.46 3.98
N VAL A 4 -9.25 -3.48 3.14
CA VAL A 4 -8.17 -4.35 2.71
C VAL A 4 -7.23 -3.51 1.83
N ILE A 5 -6.02 -3.33 2.31
CA ILE A 5 -4.98 -2.59 1.61
C ILE A 5 -4.26 -3.59 0.69
N ALA A 6 -4.17 -3.28 -0.60
CA ALA A 6 -3.39 -4.11 -1.51
C ALA A 6 -1.89 -3.90 -1.20
N LEU A 7 -1.18 -4.91 -0.72
CA LEU A 7 0.24 -4.79 -0.37
C LEU A 7 1.16 -4.87 -1.59
N HIS A 8 0.82 -5.75 -2.55
CA HIS A 8 1.53 -5.89 -3.83
C HIS A 8 0.53 -5.79 -5.00
N PRO A 9 0.01 -4.60 -5.30
CA PRO A 9 -0.81 -4.39 -6.48
C PRO A 9 0.01 -4.60 -7.76
N LYS A 10 -0.58 -5.20 -8.80
CA LYS A 10 0.08 -5.42 -10.10
C LYS A 10 0.37 -4.11 -10.85
N HIS A 11 -0.44 -3.09 -10.60
CA HIS A 11 -0.36 -1.77 -11.20
C HIS A 11 -0.33 -0.71 -10.10
N PRO A 12 0.77 -0.63 -9.32
CA PRO A 12 0.84 0.29 -8.20
C PRO A 12 0.60 1.74 -8.65
N GLU A 13 1.03 2.12 -9.85
CA GLU A 13 0.84 3.42 -10.51
C GLU A 13 -0.64 3.82 -10.71
N ARG A 14 -1.56 2.87 -10.55
CA ARG A 14 -3.01 3.07 -10.74
C ARG A 14 -3.81 2.92 -9.45
N ILE A 15 -3.19 2.58 -8.32
CA ILE A 15 -3.85 2.47 -7.02
C ILE A 15 -3.19 3.43 -6.04
N CYS A 16 -4.01 4.08 -5.22
CA CYS A 16 -3.50 4.94 -4.18
C CYS A 16 -3.22 4.12 -2.91
N TRP A 17 -2.23 4.54 -2.13
CA TRP A 17 -1.99 3.94 -0.83
C TRP A 17 -3.24 4.00 0.06
N GLY A 18 -3.61 2.88 0.69
CA GLY A 18 -4.85 2.77 1.46
C GLY A 18 -6.12 2.57 0.62
N CYS A 19 -6.02 2.32 -0.68
CA CYS A 19 -7.16 1.94 -1.53
C CYS A 19 -7.22 0.45 -1.84
N ASP A 20 -8.44 -0.04 -2.04
CA ASP A 20 -8.75 -1.42 -2.45
C ASP A 20 -9.04 -1.53 -3.95
N LYS A 21 -9.23 -0.39 -4.63
CA LYS A 21 -9.61 -0.31 -6.05
C LYS A 21 -8.62 0.54 -6.85
N TYR A 22 -8.39 0.11 -8.08
CA TYR A 22 -7.63 0.87 -9.05
C TYR A 22 -8.44 2.07 -9.55
N CYS A 23 -7.78 3.21 -9.67
CA CYS A 23 -8.31 4.38 -10.32
C CYS A 23 -8.33 4.18 -11.85
N PRO A 24 -9.37 4.70 -12.54
CA PRO A 24 -9.32 4.91 -13.99
C PRO A 24 -8.08 5.70 -14.41
N ALA A 25 -7.55 5.45 -15.62
CA ALA A 25 -6.34 6.11 -16.10
C ALA A 25 -6.42 7.65 -16.13
N HIS A 26 -7.63 8.20 -16.28
CA HIS A 26 -7.88 9.63 -16.37
C HIS A 26 -8.79 10.17 -15.25
N SER A 27 -9.02 9.41 -14.18
CA SER A 27 -9.87 9.87 -13.08
C SER A 27 -9.46 9.24 -11.77
N LEU A 28 -9.08 10.07 -10.79
CA LEU A 28 -8.72 9.60 -9.46
C LEU A 28 -10.01 9.40 -8.64
N ALA A 29 -10.38 8.14 -8.40
CA ALA A 29 -11.64 7.83 -7.72
C ALA A 29 -11.59 8.09 -6.20
N CYS A 30 -10.42 7.99 -5.58
CA CYS A 30 -10.28 8.07 -4.13
C CYS A 30 -9.81 9.44 -3.60
N GLY A 31 -9.31 10.32 -4.47
CA GLY A 31 -8.67 11.56 -4.03
C GLY A 31 -9.65 12.70 -3.71
N ASN A 32 -10.92 12.63 -4.12
CA ASN A 32 -11.86 13.77 -4.01
C ASN A 32 -11.26 15.10 -4.54
N GLY A 33 -10.46 15.04 -5.61
CA GLY A 33 -9.70 16.20 -6.12
C GLY A 33 -8.33 16.45 -5.48
N SER A 34 -7.92 15.63 -4.51
CA SER A 34 -6.58 15.63 -3.92
C SER A 34 -5.59 14.81 -4.75
N GLU A 35 -4.30 15.07 -4.52
CA GLU A 35 -3.19 14.41 -5.20
C GLU A 35 -3.10 12.92 -4.85
N ARG A 36 -2.51 12.16 -5.76
CA ARG A 36 -2.36 10.71 -5.66
C ARG A 36 -1.38 10.35 -4.54
N ALA A 37 -1.83 9.55 -3.57
CA ALA A 37 -0.93 8.91 -2.61
C ALA A 37 -0.25 7.72 -3.29
N MET A 38 1.02 7.87 -3.68
CA MET A 38 1.82 6.84 -4.36
C MET A 38 1.92 5.57 -3.51
N HIS A 39 1.94 4.40 -4.15
CA HIS A 39 2.12 3.17 -3.41
C HIS A 39 3.58 3.06 -2.94
N PRO A 40 3.88 2.64 -1.68
CA PRO A 40 5.25 2.51 -1.20
C PRO A 40 6.10 1.61 -2.09
N VAL A 41 5.50 0.59 -2.71
CA VAL A 41 6.14 -0.28 -3.71
C VAL A 41 6.72 0.49 -4.92
N GLU A 42 6.14 1.62 -5.32
CA GLU A 42 6.69 2.47 -6.41
C GLU A 42 7.95 3.20 -5.98
N LEU A 43 8.06 3.53 -4.69
CA LEU A 43 9.16 4.32 -4.16
C LEU A 43 10.30 3.43 -3.65
N PHE A 44 9.96 2.32 -3.01
CA PHE A 44 10.89 1.45 -2.29
C PHE A 44 11.05 0.05 -2.93
N GLY A 45 10.23 -0.30 -3.93
CA GLY A 45 10.25 -1.61 -4.59
C GLY A 45 9.36 -2.66 -3.91
N GLU A 46 9.36 -3.88 -4.45
CA GLU A 46 8.53 -5.01 -3.98
C GLU A 46 8.79 -5.36 -2.50
N ASP A 47 10.00 -5.13 -2.02
CA ASP A 47 10.43 -5.39 -0.64
C ASP A 47 10.05 -4.29 0.37
N TRP A 48 9.28 -3.28 -0.03
CA TRP A 48 8.90 -2.16 0.85
C TRP A 48 8.24 -2.62 2.16
N LEU A 49 7.51 -3.74 2.12
CA LEU A 49 6.83 -4.29 3.29
C LEU A 49 7.82 -4.89 4.30
N GLU A 50 8.88 -5.57 3.83
CA GLU A 50 9.94 -6.10 4.70
C GLU A 50 10.57 -4.95 5.48
N TRP A 51 10.85 -3.83 4.80
CA TRP A 51 11.40 -2.63 5.42
C TRP A 51 10.40 -1.92 6.36
N SER A 52 9.11 -1.95 6.03
CA SER A 52 8.05 -1.36 6.88
C SER A 52 7.77 -2.19 8.14
N MET A 53 8.03 -3.49 8.12
CA MET A 53 7.86 -4.40 9.25
C MET A 53 9.10 -4.45 10.16
N ASP A 54 10.26 -3.98 9.68
CA ASP A 54 11.54 -3.97 10.42
C ASP A 54 11.72 -2.77 11.38
N GLY A 55 10.70 -1.92 11.55
CA GLY A 55 10.63 -1.07 12.75
C GLY A 55 10.56 -1.98 13.98
N PRO A 56 11.33 -1.74 15.08
CA PRO A 56 11.76 -2.76 16.03
C PRO A 56 10.63 -3.70 16.37
N ALA A 57 10.62 -4.87 15.72
CA ALA A 57 9.58 -5.86 15.84
C ALA A 57 9.57 -6.35 17.29
N ARG A 58 8.70 -5.74 18.08
CA ARG A 58 8.42 -6.16 19.44
C ARG A 58 7.85 -7.56 19.35
N SER A 59 8.58 -8.48 19.98
CA SER A 59 8.17 -9.83 20.39
C SER A 59 7.75 -10.78 19.27
N LYS A 60 8.68 -11.68 18.91
CA LYS A 60 8.38 -13.08 18.63
C LYS A 60 7.38 -13.59 19.68
N GLN A 61 6.12 -13.77 19.32
CA GLN A 61 5.20 -14.59 20.09
C GLN A 61 5.24 -16.02 19.54
N SER A 62 5.61 -16.94 20.43
CA SER A 62 5.14 -18.33 20.55
C SER A 62 5.36 -19.31 19.40
N GLU A 63 6.19 -20.33 19.65
CA GLU A 63 6.00 -21.79 19.45
C GLU A 63 7.42 -22.40 19.58
N LYS A 64 7.83 -23.24 20.55
CA LYS A 64 7.21 -24.36 21.25
C LYS A 64 8.07 -24.74 22.47
#